data_AF-A0A6L8Q520-F1
#
_entry.id   AF-A0A6L8Q520-F1
#
_cell.length_a   1.000
_cell.length_b   1.000
_cell.length_c   1.000
_cell.angle_alpha   90.00
_cell.angle_beta   90.00
_cell.angle_gamma   90.00
#
_symmetry.space_group_name_H-M   'P 1'
#
loop_
_entity.id
_entity.type
_entity.pdbx_description
1 polymer ?
#
loop_
_entity_poly.entity_id
_entity_poly.type
_entity_poly.pdbx_seq_one_letter_code
_entity_poly.pdbx_strand_id
1 'polypeptide(L)'
;MRKRTIARVLAVALGAALALGALAGCQSPATGATDQQQANRTYMTKVNQAVEELNTRLGEFDEAVAQESVVNMRNKANSAFEAIDALAAIDTPDAMKDLQTNYVDGCNKLKDALNSYIDLYTEISSATEEAPFDFSAYDERVKEIQDAYNEGIDKLKAADEEALKLNED
;
A
#
# COMPACT_ATOMS: atom_id res chain seq x y z
N MET A 1 13.02 23.80 31.58
CA MET A 1 11.85 23.95 30.68
C MET A 1 12.31 24.43 29.30
N ARG A 2 12.60 23.51 28.39
CA ARG A 2 12.64 23.74 26.94
C ARG A 2 12.03 22.51 26.27
N LYS A 3 10.72 22.34 26.50
CA LYS A 3 9.85 21.61 25.58
C LYS A 3 9.91 22.37 24.26
N ARG A 4 10.98 22.17 23.49
CA ARG A 4 10.97 22.54 22.08
C ARG A 4 9.92 21.64 21.50
N THR A 5 8.74 22.21 21.32
CA THR A 5 7.70 21.83 20.38
C THR A 5 8.35 21.00 19.29
N ILE A 6 8.35 19.66 19.43
CA ILE A 6 8.71 18.76 18.35
C ILE A 6 7.73 19.18 17.27
N ALA A 7 8.27 19.81 16.25
CA ALA A 7 7.51 20.50 15.24
C ALA A 7 6.50 19.48 14.71
N ARG A 8 5.22 19.86 14.78
CA ARG A 8 4.02 19.13 14.35
C ARG A 8 3.99 18.90 12.83
N VAL A 9 5.13 18.66 12.22
CA VAL A 9 5.32 18.72 10.78
C VAL A 9 5.87 17.38 10.38
N LEU A 10 4.96 16.46 10.08
CA LEU A 10 4.96 15.65 8.85
C LEU A 10 3.89 14.58 9.00
N ALA A 11 2.65 14.97 8.74
CA ALA A 11 1.70 14.04 8.17
C ALA A 11 2.27 13.65 6.80
N VAL A 12 3.00 12.54 6.73
CA VAL A 12 3.35 11.96 5.43
C VAL A 12 2.02 11.63 4.76
N ALA A 13 1.76 12.29 3.64
CA ALA A 13 0.56 12.09 2.84
C ALA A 13 0.64 10.71 2.15
N LEU A 14 0.60 9.64 2.94
CA LEU A 14 0.42 8.27 2.45
C LEU A 14 -1.02 8.06 1.94
N GLY A 15 -1.92 9.02 2.15
CA GLY A 15 -3.31 9.02 1.68
C GLY A 15 -3.51 9.22 0.18
N ALA A 16 -2.69 8.60 -0.67
CA ALA A 16 -3.05 8.42 -2.07
C ALA A 16 -3.94 7.17 -2.17
N ALA A 17 -5.26 7.37 -2.06
CA ALA A 17 -6.23 6.31 -2.35
C ALA A 17 -5.89 5.68 -3.71
N LEU A 18 -5.58 4.37 -3.73
CA LEU A 18 -5.36 3.61 -4.96
C LEU A 18 -6.67 3.65 -5.75
N ALA A 19 -6.77 4.60 -6.67
CA ALA A 19 -7.86 4.66 -7.65
C ALA A 19 -7.60 3.64 -8.77
N LEU A 20 -7.45 2.36 -8.39
CA LEU A 20 -7.46 1.25 -9.35
C LEU A 20 -8.92 1.05 -9.76
N GLY A 21 -9.19 1.53 -10.96
CA GLY A 21 -10.52 1.89 -11.42
C GLY A 21 -11.41 0.66 -11.56
N ALA A 22 -12.59 0.75 -10.96
CA ALA A 22 -13.76 -0.03 -11.31
C ALA A 22 -14.13 0.18 -12.79
N LEU A 23 -13.42 -0.47 -13.70
CA LEU A 23 -13.95 -0.82 -15.02
C LEU A 23 -14.57 -2.20 -14.89
N ALA A 24 -15.68 -2.23 -14.13
CA ALA A 24 -16.75 -3.16 -14.38
C ALA A 24 -17.25 -2.92 -15.81
N GLY A 25 -16.51 -3.43 -16.79
CA GLY A 25 -17.01 -3.68 -18.13
C GLY A 25 -18.32 -4.42 -17.96
N CYS A 26 -19.39 -3.75 -18.37
CA CYS A 26 -20.78 -4.05 -18.08
C CYS A 26 -21.06 -5.55 -18.06
N GLN A 27 -21.86 -5.99 -17.09
CA GLN A 27 -22.57 -7.27 -17.09
C GLN A 27 -23.36 -7.42 -18.40
N SER A 28 -22.68 -7.80 -19.47
CA SER A 28 -23.28 -8.41 -20.63
C SER A 28 -23.08 -9.90 -20.43
N PRO A 29 -24.14 -10.72 -20.46
CA PRO A 29 -23.98 -12.15 -20.60
C PRO A 29 -23.32 -12.38 -21.96
N ALA A 30 -21.99 -12.40 -22.00
CA ALA A 30 -21.24 -12.71 -23.18
C ALA A 30 -21.36 -14.22 -23.40
N THR A 31 -22.46 -14.63 -24.01
CA THR A 31 -22.53 -15.91 -24.73
C THR A 31 -21.39 -15.93 -25.73
N GLY A 32 -20.26 -16.58 -25.38
CA GLY A 32 -19.06 -16.69 -26.21
C GLY A 32 -17.74 -16.29 -25.56
N ALA A 33 -17.69 -15.85 -24.29
CA ALA A 33 -16.41 -15.63 -23.61
C ALA A 33 -15.66 -16.95 -23.42
N THR A 34 -14.36 -16.97 -23.71
CA THR A 34 -13.51 -18.14 -23.48
C THR A 34 -13.31 -18.38 -21.97
N ASP A 35 -13.00 -19.61 -21.56
CA ASP A 35 -12.69 -19.94 -20.16
C ASP A 35 -11.58 -19.02 -19.59
N GLN A 36 -10.63 -18.62 -20.44
CA GLN A 36 -9.56 -17.67 -20.13
C GLN A 36 -10.08 -16.27 -19.81
N GLN A 37 -11.00 -15.73 -20.61
CA GLN A 37 -11.62 -14.42 -20.36
C GLN A 37 -12.45 -14.43 -19.08
N GLN A 38 -13.10 -15.54 -18.74
CA GLN A 38 -13.83 -15.68 -17.48
C GLN A 38 -12.88 -15.73 -16.27
N ALA A 39 -11.74 -16.43 -16.39
CA ALA A 39 -10.72 -16.47 -15.35
C ALA A 39 -10.09 -15.08 -15.12
N ASN A 40 -9.73 -14.37 -16.18
CA ASN A 40 -9.16 -13.02 -16.12
C ASN A 40 -10.12 -12.01 -15.46
N ARG A 41 -11.42 -12.05 -15.79
CA ARG A 41 -12.45 -11.21 -15.14
C ARG A 41 -12.64 -11.53 -13.66
N THR A 42 -12.59 -12.82 -13.31
CA THR A 42 -12.70 -13.27 -11.92
C THR A 42 -11.49 -12.79 -11.11
N TYR A 43 -10.29 -12.87 -11.69
CA TYR A 43 -9.07 -12.34 -11.12
C TYR A 43 -9.18 -10.83 -10.84
N MET A 44 -9.58 -10.03 -11.82
CA MET A 44 -9.75 -8.58 -11.62
C MET A 44 -10.77 -8.23 -10.54
N THR A 45 -11.84 -9.01 -10.42
CA THR A 45 -12.83 -8.80 -9.35
C THR A 45 -12.20 -9.00 -7.98
N LYS A 46 -11.38 -10.05 -7.81
CA LYS A 46 -10.68 -10.33 -6.55
C LYS A 46 -9.62 -9.28 -6.25
N VAL A 47 -8.86 -8.86 -7.27
CA VAL A 47 -7.85 -7.79 -7.15
C VAL A 47 -8.50 -6.50 -6.69
N ASN A 48 -9.59 -6.08 -7.33
CA ASN A 48 -10.31 -4.86 -6.96
C ASN A 48 -10.83 -4.90 -5.51
N GLN A 49 -11.38 -6.03 -5.08
CA GLN A 49 -11.82 -6.22 -3.69
C GLN A 49 -10.65 -6.13 -2.71
N ALA A 50 -9.53 -6.80 -3.00
CA ALA A 50 -8.35 -6.78 -2.15
C ALA A 50 -7.70 -5.38 -2.10
N VAL A 51 -7.69 -4.65 -3.21
CA VAL A 51 -7.20 -3.26 -3.27
C VAL A 51 -8.11 -2.32 -2.49
N GLU A 52 -9.44 -2.46 -2.59
CA GLU A 52 -10.39 -1.65 -1.81
C GLU A 52 -10.21 -1.87 -0.31
N GLU A 53 -10.03 -3.13 0.10
CA GLU A 53 -9.74 -3.47 1.48
C GLU A 53 -8.37 -2.94 1.92
N LEU A 54 -7.35 -3.05 1.07
CA LEU A 54 -6.04 -2.46 1.31
C LEU A 54 -6.14 -0.93 1.51
N ASN A 55 -6.85 -0.23 0.63
CA ASN A 55 -7.10 1.21 0.74
C ASN A 55 -7.75 1.59 2.07
N THR A 56 -8.76 0.82 2.48
CA THR A 56 -9.43 1.03 3.76
C THR A 56 -8.44 0.91 4.92
N ARG A 57 -7.62 -0.13 4.93
CA ARG A 57 -6.65 -0.38 6.02
C ARG A 57 -5.48 0.61 6.01
N LEU A 58 -5.04 1.08 4.85
CA LEU A 58 -4.08 2.18 4.73
C LEU A 58 -4.68 3.50 5.26
N GLY A 59 -5.97 3.77 5.01
CA GLY A 59 -6.67 4.89 5.61
C GLY A 59 -6.72 4.82 7.14
N GLU A 60 -6.98 3.63 7.72
CA GLU A 60 -6.92 3.45 9.17
C GLU A 60 -5.50 3.64 9.73
N PHE A 61 -4.47 3.28 8.98
CA PHE A 61 -3.09 3.56 9.34
C PHE A 61 -2.82 5.07 9.38
N ASP A 62 -3.28 5.82 8.37
CA ASP A 62 -3.18 7.29 8.33
C ASP A 62 -3.89 7.95 9.52
N GLU A 63 -5.05 7.42 9.93
CA GLU A 63 -5.73 7.88 11.15
C GLU A 63 -4.89 7.65 12.40
N ALA A 64 -4.23 6.48 12.51
CA ALA A 64 -3.33 6.19 13.62
C ALA A 64 -2.07 7.08 13.59
N VAL A 65 -1.60 7.44 12.39
CA VAL A 65 -0.53 8.42 12.20
C VAL A 65 -0.94 9.79 12.73
N ALA A 66 -2.15 10.26 12.37
CA ALA A 66 -2.68 11.54 12.84
C ALA A 66 -2.87 11.61 14.37
N GLN A 67 -3.05 10.45 15.02
CA GLN A 67 -3.14 10.33 16.48
C GLN A 67 -1.78 10.30 17.19
N GLU A 68 -0.66 10.30 16.44
CA GLU A 68 0.71 10.21 16.97
C GLU A 68 0.95 8.97 17.88
N SER A 69 0.14 7.92 17.71
CA SER A 69 0.19 6.73 18.55
C SER A 69 0.94 5.60 17.85
N VAL A 70 2.23 5.42 18.15
CA VAL A 70 3.09 4.37 17.57
C VAL A 70 2.50 2.96 17.78
N VAL A 71 1.86 2.73 18.93
CA VAL A 71 1.17 1.46 19.22
C VAL A 71 0.00 1.24 18.26
N ASN A 72 -0.81 2.27 18.02
CA ASN A 72 -1.92 2.18 17.06
C ASN A 72 -1.39 2.06 15.62
N MET A 73 -0.35 2.82 15.25
CA MET A 73 0.28 2.72 13.93
C MET A 73 0.72 1.29 13.65
N ARG A 74 1.40 0.63 14.60
CA ARG A 74 1.84 -0.77 14.45
C ARG A 74 0.67 -1.75 14.34
N ASN A 75 -0.39 -1.56 15.13
CA ASN A 75 -1.60 -2.39 15.01
C ASN A 75 -2.29 -2.21 13.65
N LYS A 76 -2.39 -0.97 13.16
CA LYS A 76 -3.03 -0.67 11.88
C LYS A 76 -2.17 -1.07 10.69
N ALA A 77 -0.85 -1.00 10.79
CA ALA A 77 0.04 -1.53 9.77
C ALA A 77 -0.04 -3.05 9.71
N ASN A 78 -0.10 -3.76 10.84
CA ASN A 78 -0.33 -5.22 10.82
C ASN A 78 -1.64 -5.57 10.12
N SER A 79 -2.70 -4.81 10.39
CA SER A 79 -3.97 -4.94 9.66
C SER A 79 -3.75 -4.72 8.16
N ALA A 80 -3.07 -3.64 7.74
CA ALA A 80 -2.76 -3.40 6.34
C ALA A 80 -1.92 -4.53 5.72
N PHE A 81 -0.96 -5.10 6.45
CA PHE A 81 -0.13 -6.21 5.99
C PHE A 81 -0.95 -7.45 5.65
N GLU A 82 -2.01 -7.73 6.40
CA GLU A 82 -2.94 -8.82 6.08
C GLU A 82 -3.62 -8.60 4.72
N ALA A 83 -4.06 -7.37 4.41
CA ALA A 83 -4.65 -7.06 3.10
C ALA A 83 -3.61 -7.09 1.98
N ILE A 84 -2.39 -6.62 2.24
CA ILE A 84 -1.27 -6.72 1.29
C ILE A 84 -0.96 -8.19 0.98
N ASP A 85 -0.90 -9.04 1.99
CA ASP A 85 -0.69 -10.48 1.83
C ASP A 85 -1.84 -11.14 1.07
N ALA A 86 -3.08 -10.75 1.36
CA ALA A 86 -4.25 -11.24 0.65
C ALA A 86 -4.19 -10.87 -0.85
N LEU A 87 -3.79 -9.63 -1.19
CA LEU A 87 -3.60 -9.17 -2.56
C LEU A 87 -2.49 -9.97 -3.27
N ALA A 88 -1.35 -10.17 -2.62
CA ALA A 88 -0.22 -10.93 -3.17
C ALA A 88 -0.54 -12.43 -3.36
N ALA A 89 -1.46 -12.97 -2.55
CA ALA A 89 -1.88 -14.37 -2.57
C ALA A 89 -3.06 -14.67 -3.51
N ILE A 90 -3.56 -13.68 -4.27
CA ILE A 90 -4.65 -13.92 -5.22
C ILE A 90 -4.17 -14.92 -6.28
N ASP A 91 -4.94 -16.00 -6.44
CA ASP A 91 -4.70 -17.01 -7.45
C ASP A 91 -4.69 -16.37 -8.85
N THR A 92 -3.51 -16.39 -9.47
CA THR A 92 -3.22 -15.64 -10.69
C THR A 92 -3.29 -16.59 -11.89
N PRO A 93 -4.16 -16.33 -12.88
CA PRO A 93 -4.20 -17.11 -14.12
C PRO A 93 -2.84 -17.18 -14.81
N ASP A 94 -2.55 -18.27 -15.54
CA ASP A 94 -1.26 -18.45 -16.22
C ASP A 94 -0.89 -17.28 -17.15
N ALA A 95 -1.88 -16.71 -17.84
CA ALA A 95 -1.70 -15.55 -18.73
C ALA A 95 -1.35 -14.24 -17.99
N MET A 96 -1.48 -14.22 -16.66
CA MET A 96 -1.31 -13.06 -15.79
C MET A 96 -0.16 -13.25 -14.80
N LYS A 97 0.58 -14.36 -14.85
CA LYS A 97 1.68 -14.64 -13.92
C LYS A 97 2.78 -13.58 -13.93
N ASP A 98 3.03 -12.96 -15.08
CA ASP A 98 4.02 -11.90 -15.19
C ASP A 98 3.61 -10.65 -14.36
N LEU A 99 2.29 -10.39 -14.26
CA LEU A 99 1.72 -9.32 -13.43
C LEU A 99 1.90 -9.58 -11.93
N GLN A 100 1.87 -10.85 -11.53
CA GLN A 100 1.97 -11.24 -10.12
C GLN A 100 3.27 -10.73 -9.50
N THR A 101 4.36 -10.67 -10.27
CA THR A 101 5.63 -10.12 -9.80
C THR A 101 5.48 -8.65 -9.42
N ASN A 102 4.81 -7.84 -10.25
CA ASN A 102 4.57 -6.42 -9.94
C ASN A 102 3.64 -6.24 -8.74
N TYR A 103 2.60 -7.08 -8.60
CA TYR A 103 1.76 -7.08 -7.40
C TYR A 103 2.56 -7.40 -6.14
N VAL A 104 3.33 -8.50 -6.15
CA VAL A 104 4.14 -8.94 -4.99
C VAL A 104 5.21 -7.91 -4.64
N ASP A 105 5.94 -7.39 -5.64
CA ASP A 105 6.95 -6.35 -5.42
C ASP A 105 6.34 -5.07 -4.85
N GLY A 106 5.21 -4.62 -5.43
CA GLY A 106 4.49 -3.43 -4.96
C GLY A 106 4.02 -3.59 -3.52
N CYS A 107 3.43 -4.74 -3.21
CA CYS A 107 3.04 -5.16 -1.88
C CYS A 107 4.20 -5.13 -0.88
N ASN A 108 5.36 -5.72 -1.22
CA ASN A 108 6.53 -5.73 -0.35
C ASN A 108 7.08 -4.31 -0.10
N LYS A 109 7.14 -3.48 -1.13
CA LYS A 109 7.54 -2.07 -1.02
C LYS A 109 6.65 -1.27 -0.07
N LEU A 110 5.33 -1.48 -0.15
CA LEU A 110 4.38 -0.87 0.79
C LEU A 110 4.62 -1.31 2.23
N LYS A 111 4.88 -2.62 2.46
CA LYS A 111 5.21 -3.13 3.80
C LYS A 111 6.49 -2.49 4.35
N ASP A 112 7.53 -2.44 3.53
CA ASP A 112 8.82 -1.87 3.91
C ASP A 112 8.68 -0.39 4.26
N ALA A 113 7.92 0.37 3.48
CA ALA A 113 7.65 1.78 3.73
C ALA A 113 6.89 2.00 5.05
N LEU A 114 5.81 1.24 5.28
CA LEU A 114 5.03 1.33 6.53
C LEU A 114 5.86 0.95 7.76
N ASN A 115 6.67 -0.11 7.68
CA ASN A 115 7.57 -0.50 8.77
C ASN A 115 8.62 0.59 9.04
N SER A 116 9.27 1.10 7.99
CA SER A 116 10.28 2.15 8.10
C SER A 116 9.69 3.43 8.71
N TYR A 117 8.45 3.76 8.36
CA TYR A 117 7.71 4.86 8.99
C TYR A 117 7.50 4.64 10.49
N ILE A 118 7.00 3.46 10.88
CA ILE A 118 6.77 3.14 12.29
C ILE A 118 8.07 3.14 13.07
N ASP A 119 9.15 2.62 12.49
CA ASP A 119 10.46 2.56 13.13
C ASP A 119 11.04 3.97 13.34
N LEU A 120 10.94 4.85 12.34
CA LEU A 120 11.28 6.26 12.47
C LEU A 120 10.52 6.93 13.62
N TYR A 121 9.21 6.75 13.69
CA TYR A 121 8.40 7.34 14.77
C TYR A 121 8.64 6.67 16.13
N THR A 122 8.94 5.38 16.16
CA THR A 122 9.32 4.66 17.38
C THR A 122 10.62 5.24 17.93
N GLU A 123 11.61 5.48 17.07
CA GLU A 123 12.90 6.09 17.44
C GLU A 123 12.72 7.51 17.99
N ILE A 124 11.94 8.35 17.30
CA ILE A 124 11.60 9.71 17.76
C ILE A 124 10.92 9.66 19.12
N SER A 125 9.95 8.77 19.31
CA SER A 125 9.20 8.64 20.56
C SER A 125 10.05 8.12 21.73
N SER A 126 11.12 7.38 21.44
CA SER A 126 12.02 6.79 22.44
C SER A 126 13.21 7.70 22.79
N ALA A 127 13.40 8.79 22.05
CA ALA A 127 14.50 9.72 22.27
C ALA A 127 14.41 10.41 23.63
N THR A 128 15.57 10.62 24.27
CA THR A 128 15.69 11.26 25.58
C THR A 128 16.67 12.43 25.54
N GLU A 129 16.81 13.18 26.64
CA GLU A 129 17.83 14.23 26.71
C GLU A 129 19.26 13.67 26.66
N GLU A 130 19.47 12.44 27.15
CA GLU A 130 20.78 11.75 27.16
C GLU A 130 21.10 11.05 25.84
N ALA A 131 20.06 10.69 25.08
CA ALA A 131 20.15 10.10 23.75
C ALA A 131 19.12 10.78 22.82
N PRO A 132 19.42 11.99 22.31
CA PRO A 132 18.50 12.72 21.46
C PRO A 132 18.40 12.07 20.08
N PHE A 133 17.23 12.24 19.44
CA PHE A 133 17.03 11.83 18.06
C PHE A 133 17.92 12.66 17.11
N ASP A 134 18.54 12.00 16.13
CA ASP A 134 19.35 12.67 15.10
C ASP A 134 18.46 13.19 13.97
N PHE A 135 18.15 14.49 14.04
CA PHE A 135 17.37 15.16 13.00
C PHE A 135 18.15 15.46 11.72
N SER A 136 19.47 15.22 11.67
CA SER A 136 20.26 15.55 10.47
C SER A 136 19.94 14.66 9.27
N ALA A 137 19.57 13.39 9.52
CA ALA A 137 19.16 12.43 8.49
C ALA A 137 17.62 12.32 8.34
N TYR A 138 16.86 13.10 9.10
CA TYR A 138 15.40 12.95 9.18
C TYR A 138 14.71 13.19 7.82
N ASP A 139 15.04 14.29 7.15
CA ASP A 139 14.42 14.64 5.86
C ASP A 139 14.73 13.59 4.78
N GLU A 140 15.95 13.05 4.78
CA GLU A 140 16.36 11.98 3.86
C GLU A 140 15.59 10.69 4.14
N ARG A 141 15.48 10.27 5.40
CA ARG A 141 14.71 9.07 5.79
C ARG A 141 13.23 9.20 5.44
N VAL A 142 12.62 10.36 5.68
CA VAL A 142 11.21 10.61 5.30
C VAL A 142 11.04 10.51 3.78
N LYS A 143 11.99 11.08 3.02
CA LYS A 143 11.99 10.99 1.56
C LYS A 143 12.11 9.54 1.09
N GLU A 144 13.03 8.75 1.64
CA GLU A 144 13.21 7.33 1.28
C GLU A 144 11.94 6.51 1.57
N ILE A 145 11.30 6.74 2.72
CA ILE A 145 10.02 6.10 3.06
C ILE A 145 8.94 6.45 2.03
N GLN A 146 8.84 7.72 1.67
CA GLN A 146 7.86 8.19 0.68
C GLN A 146 8.15 7.64 -0.72
N ASP A 147 9.41 7.62 -1.13
CA ASP A 147 9.83 7.09 -2.44
C ASP A 147 9.53 5.58 -2.51
N ALA A 148 9.80 4.81 -1.45
CA ALA A 148 9.44 3.40 -1.37
C ALA A 148 7.92 3.16 -1.40
N TYR A 149 7.15 3.99 -0.70
CA TYR A 149 5.69 3.92 -0.74
C TYR A 149 5.17 4.18 -2.15
N ASN A 150 5.62 5.27 -2.78
CA ASN A 150 5.22 5.63 -4.14
C ASN A 150 5.63 4.56 -5.16
N GLU A 151 6.84 4.00 -5.06
CA GLU A 151 7.28 2.89 -5.90
C GLU A 151 6.35 1.67 -5.76
N GLY A 152 5.91 1.38 -4.54
CA GLY A 152 4.93 0.32 -4.27
C GLY A 152 3.60 0.57 -5.00
N ILE A 153 3.05 1.77 -4.85
CA ILE A 153 1.81 2.20 -5.52
C ILE A 153 1.94 2.14 -7.05
N ASP A 154 3.04 2.62 -7.61
CA ASP A 154 3.26 2.65 -9.05
C ASP A 154 3.36 1.24 -9.64
N LYS A 155 3.96 0.29 -8.91
CA LYS A 155 3.97 -1.13 -9.30
C LYS A 155 2.57 -1.74 -9.30
N LEU A 156 1.75 -1.45 -8.29
CA LEU A 156 0.36 -1.92 -8.23
C LEU A 156 -0.46 -1.36 -9.41
N LYS A 157 -0.29 -0.07 -9.74
CA LYS A 157 -0.93 0.56 -10.90
C LYS A 157 -0.48 -0.06 -12.22
N ALA A 158 0.82 -0.28 -12.40
CA ALA A 158 1.34 -0.90 -13.61
C ALA A 158 0.77 -2.32 -13.81
N ALA A 159 0.66 -3.09 -12.72
CA ALA A 159 0.08 -4.42 -12.76
C ALA A 159 -1.42 -4.38 -13.12
N ASP A 160 -2.17 -3.41 -12.58
CA ASP A 160 -3.58 -3.20 -12.91
C ASP A 160 -3.78 -2.79 -14.38
N GLU A 161 -3.01 -1.81 -14.87
CA GLU A 161 -3.06 -1.36 -16.27
C GLU A 161 -2.75 -2.48 -17.27
N GLU A 162 -1.80 -3.36 -16.95
CA GLU A 162 -1.45 -4.48 -17.80
C GLU A 162 -2.48 -5.61 -17.72
N ALA A 163 -3.08 -5.83 -16.54
CA ALA A 163 -4.20 -6.75 -16.38
C ALA A 163 -5.46 -6.31 -17.16
N LEU A 164 -5.70 -5.00 -17.28
CA LEU A 164 -6.78 -4.46 -18.10
C LEU A 164 -6.58 -4.77 -19.59
N LYS A 165 -5.36 -4.60 -20.12
CA LYS A 165 -5.04 -4.93 -21.53
C LYS A 165 -5.32 -6.40 -21.85
N LEU A 166 -4.94 -7.30 -20.94
CA LEU A 166 -5.18 -8.74 -21.06
C LEU A 166 -6.66 -9.16 -20.92
N ASN A 167 -7.55 -8.24 -20.55
CA ASN A 167 -8.99 -8.46 -20.54
C ASN A 167 -9.70 -7.91 -21.78
N GLU A 168 -9.04 -7.06 -22.57
CA GLU A 168 -9.56 -6.46 -23.80
C GLU A 168 -9.19 -7.26 -25.06
N ASP A 169 -8.08 -8.01 -25.02
CA ASP A 169 -7.63 -8.95 -26.07
C ASP A 169 -8.35 -10.32 -26.02
#